data_AF-A0A7S0T4C7-F1
#
_entry.id   AF-A0A7S0T4C7-F1
#
_cell.length_a   1.000
_cell.length_b   1.000
_cell.length_c   1.000
_cell.angle_alpha   90.00
_cell.angle_beta   90.00
_cell.angle_gamma   90.00
#
_symmetry.space_group_name_H-M   'P 1'
#
loop_
_entity.id
_entity.type
_entity.pdbx_description
1 polymer ?
#
loop_
_entity_poly.entity_id
_entity_poly.type
_entity_poly.pdbx_seq_one_letter_code
_entity_poly.pdbx_strand_id
1 'polypeptide(L)'
;AAEAAAEEALAREEGCYHHSREEDDVGAIPVMPSGEAPVEKDVVVVDPLAAAPVLYRLSQAVGKQRRHAEEETLLRRALTTVETVHGPDGACDHDAALRHRLLCALHAARAAGSPADRLDDEANEFARRALFVAERHYGPVHAQTSDSLYRVAASLCRRAEYPEAEQLLHRALAIQTRTYGERHFEAGRVL
;
A
#
# COMPACT_ATOMS: atom_id res chain seq x y z
N ALA A 1 19.16 -33.43 -43.44
CA ALA A 1 18.60 -34.79 -43.65
C ALA A 1 19.47 -35.47 -44.67
N ALA A 2 20.21 -36.53 -44.40
CA ALA A 2 20.47 -37.37 -43.23
C ALA A 2 21.93 -37.83 -43.47
N GLU A 3 22.84 -37.78 -42.50
CA GLU A 3 23.06 -38.74 -41.41
C GLU A 3 23.71 -37.90 -40.27
N ALA A 4 23.22 -37.73 -39.06
CA ALA A 4 22.48 -38.61 -38.17
C ALA A 4 23.15 -39.96 -37.96
N ALA A 5 23.76 -40.05 -36.77
CA ALA A 5 23.88 -41.26 -35.94
C ALA A 5 24.92 -42.30 -36.35
N ALA A 6 26.12 -42.18 -35.76
CA ALA A 6 26.81 -43.29 -35.11
C ALA A 6 28.03 -42.73 -34.36
N GLU A 7 28.38 -43.35 -33.23
CA GLU A 7 29.34 -42.87 -32.20
C GLU A 7 28.71 -41.81 -31.28
N GLU A 8 27.57 -42.01 -30.63
CA GLU A 8 27.22 -43.11 -29.73
C GLU A 8 28.41 -43.63 -28.89
N ALA A 9 28.54 -43.00 -27.71
CA ALA A 9 28.66 -43.68 -26.42
C ALA A 9 29.78 -44.74 -26.27
N LEU A 10 30.98 -44.27 -25.95
CA LEU A 10 32.00 -45.00 -25.16
C LEU A 10 33.06 -43.95 -24.85
N ALA A 11 33.18 -43.37 -23.67
CA ALA A 11 33.45 -44.01 -22.39
C ALA A 11 33.32 -42.86 -21.36
N ARG A 12 32.50 -43.04 -20.32
CA ARG A 12 32.94 -43.49 -18.99
C ARG A 12 33.92 -42.52 -18.35
N GLU A 13 33.52 -41.93 -17.22
CA GLU A 13 34.09 -42.30 -15.90
C GLU A 13 35.59 -42.00 -15.90
N GLU A 14 36.08 -41.03 -15.16
CA GLU A 14 36.52 -41.27 -13.79
C GLU A 14 37.19 -40.00 -13.23
N GLY A 15 37.16 -39.88 -11.90
CA GLY A 15 38.21 -39.19 -11.14
C GLY A 15 38.02 -37.68 -11.02
N CYS A 16 37.33 -37.16 -10.00
CA CYS A 16 37.77 -37.23 -8.61
C CYS A 16 39.28 -36.92 -8.49
N TYR A 17 39.64 -35.64 -8.33
CA TYR A 17 40.83 -35.29 -7.57
C TYR A 17 40.52 -34.09 -6.68
N HIS A 18 40.38 -34.45 -5.40
CA HIS A 18 40.36 -33.57 -4.26
C HIS A 18 41.71 -32.85 -4.06
N HIS A 19 41.57 -31.73 -3.35
CA HIS A 19 42.46 -31.22 -2.32
C HIS A 19 43.61 -30.28 -2.69
N SER A 20 43.32 -29.00 -2.40
CA SER A 20 43.91 -28.23 -1.29
C SER A 20 45.34 -27.75 -1.43
N ARG A 21 45.48 -26.42 -1.37
CA ARG A 21 46.04 -25.80 -0.17
C ARG A 21 45.70 -24.32 -0.10
N GLU A 22 45.05 -23.95 0.99
CA GLU A 22 44.83 -22.59 1.46
C GLU A 22 46.13 -21.98 2.02
N GLU A 23 46.06 -20.66 2.21
CA GLU A 23 46.90 -19.79 3.06
C GLU A 23 48.24 -19.34 2.44
N ASP A 24 48.59 -18.06 2.33
CA ASP A 24 47.99 -16.79 2.73
C ASP A 24 48.76 -15.70 1.98
N ASP A 25 48.09 -14.66 1.48
CA ASP A 25 48.75 -13.36 1.35
C ASP A 25 47.74 -12.23 1.60
N VAL A 26 47.98 -11.55 2.71
CA VAL A 26 47.16 -10.48 3.27
C VAL A 26 47.50 -9.18 2.53
N GLY A 27 46.63 -8.75 1.63
CA GLY A 27 46.85 -7.52 0.87
C GLY A 27 45.57 -6.93 0.27
N ALA A 28 45.14 -5.81 0.86
CA ALA A 28 44.10 -4.88 0.39
C ALA A 28 42.63 -5.34 0.50
N ILE A 29 41.87 -4.69 1.39
CA ILE A 29 40.40 -4.63 1.30
C ILE A 29 40.07 -3.79 0.05
N PRO A 30 39.44 -4.34 -1.00
CA PRO A 30 38.96 -3.51 -2.09
C PRO A 30 37.71 -2.77 -1.59
N VAL A 31 37.80 -1.44 -1.54
CA VAL A 31 36.62 -0.58 -1.42
C VAL A 31 35.81 -0.77 -2.69
N MET A 32 34.76 -1.58 -2.61
CA MET A 32 33.82 -1.76 -3.71
C MET A 32 33.04 -0.44 -3.89
N PRO A 33 32.92 0.06 -5.13
CA PRO A 33 32.15 1.26 -5.39
C PRO A 33 30.69 1.03 -5.05
N SER A 34 30.04 2.09 -4.57
CA SER A 34 28.61 2.19 -4.32
C SER A 34 27.82 1.91 -5.61
N GLY A 35 27.64 0.63 -5.92
CA GLY A 35 26.83 0.14 -7.02
C GLY A 35 25.46 -0.20 -6.48
N GLU A 36 24.49 0.66 -6.78
CA GLU A 36 23.07 0.31 -6.70
C GLU A 36 22.87 -1.02 -7.42
N ALA A 37 22.56 -2.08 -6.68
CA ALA A 37 22.12 -3.31 -7.28
C ALA A 37 20.84 -3.01 -8.08
N PRO A 38 20.71 -3.51 -9.33
CA PRO A 38 19.49 -3.34 -10.07
C PRO A 38 18.39 -4.07 -9.30
N VAL A 39 17.42 -3.29 -8.81
CA VAL A 39 16.22 -3.84 -8.17
C VAL A 39 15.46 -4.59 -9.26
N GLU A 40 15.61 -5.92 -9.26
CA GLU A 40 15.00 -6.82 -10.22
C GLU A 40 13.48 -6.59 -10.21
N LYS A 41 12.97 -6.08 -11.33
CA LYS A 41 11.62 -5.49 -11.47
C LYS A 41 10.49 -6.50 -11.60
N ASP A 42 10.79 -7.79 -11.54
CA ASP A 42 9.80 -8.84 -11.77
C ASP A 42 9.56 -9.61 -10.47
N VAL A 43 8.88 -8.95 -9.53
CA VAL A 43 8.21 -9.67 -8.45
C VAL A 43 7.05 -10.42 -9.09
N VAL A 44 7.29 -11.68 -9.47
CA VAL A 44 6.23 -12.64 -9.74
C VAL A 44 5.41 -12.74 -8.46
N VAL A 45 4.21 -12.17 -8.49
CA VAL A 45 3.30 -12.18 -7.37
C VAL A 45 2.79 -13.61 -7.20
N VAL A 46 3.41 -14.36 -6.29
CA VAL A 46 3.10 -15.79 -6.01
C VAL A 46 1.70 -15.97 -5.40
N ASP A 47 1.12 -14.91 -4.85
CA ASP A 47 -0.30 -14.81 -4.49
C ASP A 47 -0.73 -13.33 -4.60
N PRO A 48 -1.69 -12.98 -5.50
CA PRO A 48 -2.18 -11.62 -5.68
C PRO A 48 -2.62 -10.95 -4.38
N LEU A 49 -3.17 -11.72 -3.43
CA LEU A 49 -3.67 -11.19 -2.17
C LEU A 49 -2.53 -10.90 -1.18
N ALA A 50 -1.54 -11.80 -1.08
CA ALA A 50 -0.38 -11.62 -0.21
C ALA A 50 0.50 -10.42 -0.63
N ALA A 51 0.42 -10.00 -1.88
CA ALA A 51 1.13 -8.83 -2.37
C ALA A 51 0.54 -7.49 -1.87
N ALA A 52 -0.76 -7.41 -1.60
CA ALA A 52 -1.41 -6.14 -1.27
C ALA A 52 -0.88 -5.48 0.02
N PRO A 53 -0.67 -6.19 1.14
CA PRO A 53 -0.03 -5.63 2.32
C PRO A 53 1.40 -5.15 2.06
N VAL A 54 2.16 -5.86 1.22
CA VAL A 54 3.55 -5.51 0.89
C VAL A 54 3.58 -4.25 0.02
N LEU A 55 2.72 -4.17 -0.99
CA LEU A 55 2.55 -2.98 -1.82
C LEU A 55 2.12 -1.77 -0.98
N TYR A 56 1.24 -1.96 0.00
CA TYR A 56 0.86 -0.91 0.94
C TYR A 56 2.05 -0.41 1.76
N ARG A 57 2.87 -1.32 2.31
CA ARG A 57 4.08 -0.93 3.06
C ARG A 57 5.08 -0.18 2.18
N LEU A 58 5.29 -0.63 0.95
CA LEU A 58 6.15 0.04 -0.03
C LEU A 58 5.60 1.44 -0.36
N SER A 59 4.30 1.57 -0.59
CA SER A 59 3.68 2.86 -0.87
C SER A 59 3.90 3.88 0.25
N GLN A 60 3.85 3.45 1.52
CA GLN A 60 4.16 4.33 2.65
C GLN A 60 5.61 4.83 2.59
N ALA A 61 6.56 3.94 2.30
CA ALA A 61 7.97 4.31 2.17
C ALA A 61 8.20 5.30 1.02
N VAL A 62 7.51 5.12 -0.10
CA VAL A 62 7.56 6.02 -1.28
C VAL A 62 6.88 7.36 -0.98
N GLY A 63 5.74 7.36 -0.28
CA GLY A 63 5.05 8.58 0.15
C GLY A 63 5.88 9.44 1.10
N LYS A 64 6.69 8.81 1.98
CA LYS A 64 7.67 9.53 2.82
C LYS A 64 8.76 10.23 2.00
N GLN A 65 9.08 9.74 0.82
CA GLN A 65 10.01 10.36 -0.12
C GLN A 65 9.36 11.44 -1.00
N ARG A 66 8.10 11.83 -0.74
CA ARG A 66 7.31 12.81 -1.54
C ARG A 66 7.05 12.38 -2.99
N ARG A 67 7.25 11.10 -3.31
CA ARG A 67 7.00 10.53 -4.64
C ARG A 67 5.52 10.12 -4.78
N HIS A 68 4.63 11.11 -4.70
CA HIS A 68 3.18 10.88 -4.59
C HIS A 68 2.55 10.18 -5.81
N ALA A 69 3.06 10.43 -7.02
CA ALA A 69 2.56 9.75 -8.23
C ALA A 69 2.88 8.24 -8.22
N GLU A 70 4.05 7.87 -7.73
CA GLU A 70 4.45 6.47 -7.60
C GLU A 70 3.73 5.78 -6.44
N GLU A 71 3.56 6.49 -5.32
CA GLU A 71 2.73 6.05 -4.19
C GLU A 71 1.30 5.71 -4.66
N GLU A 72 0.66 6.60 -5.43
CA GLU A 72 -0.68 6.37 -5.97
C GLU A 72 -0.73 5.14 -6.88
N THR A 73 0.26 4.98 -7.76
CA THR A 73 0.33 3.81 -8.66
C THR A 73 0.42 2.50 -7.87
N LEU A 74 1.24 2.46 -6.80
CA LEU A 74 1.37 1.30 -5.93
C LEU A 74 0.08 0.99 -5.17
N LEU A 75 -0.57 2.03 -4.64
CA LEU A 75 -1.83 1.91 -3.90
C LEU A 75 -2.98 1.44 -4.80
N ARG A 76 -3.07 1.93 -6.04
CA ARG A 76 -4.07 1.48 -7.03
C ARG A 76 -3.87 -0.01 -7.33
N ARG A 77 -2.63 -0.45 -7.56
CA ARG A 77 -2.30 -1.86 -7.76
C ARG A 77 -2.73 -2.71 -6.56
N ALA A 78 -2.41 -2.28 -5.34
CA ALA A 78 -2.80 -2.98 -4.12
C ALA A 78 -4.33 -3.05 -3.95
N LEU A 79 -5.05 -1.99 -4.30
CA LEU A 79 -6.51 -1.97 -4.24
C LEU A 79 -7.11 -2.93 -5.27
N THR A 80 -6.62 -2.90 -6.52
CA THR A 80 -7.06 -3.82 -7.57
C THR A 80 -6.86 -5.27 -7.14
N THR A 81 -5.71 -5.62 -6.56
CA THR A 81 -5.48 -6.99 -6.07
C THR A 81 -6.45 -7.41 -4.96
N VAL A 82 -6.86 -6.50 -4.08
CA VAL A 82 -7.83 -6.80 -3.02
C VAL A 82 -9.25 -6.95 -3.59
N GLU A 83 -9.60 -6.15 -4.60
CA GLU A 83 -10.93 -6.12 -5.21
C GLU A 83 -11.17 -7.26 -6.19
N THR A 84 -10.16 -7.69 -6.95
CA THR A 84 -10.28 -8.80 -7.92
C THR A 84 -10.48 -10.15 -7.22
N VAL A 85 -9.90 -10.32 -6.04
CA VAL A 85 -10.01 -11.57 -5.28
C VAL A 85 -11.38 -11.72 -4.60
N HIS A 86 -12.04 -10.61 -4.24
CA HIS A 86 -13.23 -10.63 -3.38
C HIS A 86 -14.51 -10.06 -4.01
N GLY A 87 -14.42 -9.52 -5.23
CA GLY A 87 -15.50 -8.82 -5.92
C GLY A 87 -15.81 -7.44 -5.32
N PRO A 88 -16.47 -6.54 -6.07
CA PRO A 88 -16.77 -5.17 -5.63
C PRO A 88 -17.66 -5.10 -4.37
N ASP A 89 -18.45 -6.15 -4.12
CA ASP A 89 -19.40 -6.24 -3.00
C ASP A 89 -18.87 -7.00 -1.75
N GLY A 90 -17.64 -7.54 -1.81
CA GLY A 90 -16.84 -8.08 -0.68
C GLY A 90 -17.63 -8.70 0.47
N ALA A 91 -18.06 -9.95 0.32
CA ALA A 91 -18.84 -10.69 1.32
C ALA A 91 -18.00 -11.31 2.46
N CYS A 92 -16.68 -11.11 2.49
CA CYS A 92 -15.83 -11.60 3.58
C CYS A 92 -15.19 -10.43 4.35
N ASP A 93 -15.36 -10.47 5.66
CA ASP A 93 -14.86 -9.45 6.59
C ASP A 93 -13.33 -9.43 6.71
N HIS A 94 -12.61 -10.43 6.18
CA HIS A 94 -11.18 -10.63 6.44
C HIS A 94 -10.30 -9.51 5.87
N ASP A 95 -10.65 -8.95 4.70
CA ASP A 95 -9.82 -7.92 4.03
C ASP A 95 -10.43 -6.52 4.03
N ALA A 96 -11.59 -6.34 4.67
CA ALA A 96 -12.26 -5.04 4.76
C ALA A 96 -11.37 -3.98 5.42
N ALA A 97 -10.58 -4.37 6.43
CA ALA A 97 -9.64 -3.48 7.09
C ALA A 97 -8.49 -3.02 6.17
N LEU A 98 -7.94 -3.91 5.36
CA LEU A 98 -6.88 -3.57 4.40
C LEU A 98 -7.44 -2.67 3.29
N ARG A 99 -8.60 -3.05 2.74
CA ARG A 99 -9.31 -2.27 1.72
C ARG A 99 -9.60 -0.84 2.20
N HIS A 100 -10.12 -0.70 3.42
CA HIS A 100 -10.35 0.61 4.03
C HIS A 100 -9.06 1.43 4.12
N ARG A 101 -7.96 0.84 4.62
CA ARG A 101 -6.66 1.54 4.73
C ARG A 101 -6.14 2.00 3.36
N LEU A 102 -6.27 1.16 2.33
CA LEU A 102 -5.85 1.47 0.97
C LEU A 102 -6.64 2.65 0.39
N LEU A 103 -7.97 2.64 0.53
CA LEU A 103 -8.84 3.74 0.08
C LEU A 103 -8.52 5.06 0.82
N CYS A 104 -8.32 5.00 2.13
CA CYS A 104 -7.90 6.15 2.93
C CYS A 104 -6.53 6.71 2.51
N ALA A 105 -5.58 5.82 2.19
CA ALA A 105 -4.24 6.20 1.73
C ALA A 105 -4.28 6.81 0.32
N LEU A 106 -5.07 6.26 -0.61
CA LEU A 106 -5.27 6.82 -1.96
C LEU A 106 -5.80 8.25 -1.91
N HIS A 107 -6.83 8.49 -1.09
CA HIS A 107 -7.33 9.85 -0.87
C HIS A 107 -6.23 10.80 -0.36
N ALA A 108 -5.38 10.33 0.57
CA ALA A 108 -4.31 11.16 1.14
C ALA A 108 -3.16 11.42 0.14
N ALA A 109 -2.71 10.40 -0.59
CA ALA A 109 -1.66 10.52 -1.60
C ALA A 109 -2.05 11.52 -2.69
N ARG A 110 -3.31 11.47 -3.14
CA ARG A 110 -3.83 12.38 -4.14
C ARG A 110 -3.99 13.80 -3.62
N ALA A 111 -4.50 13.97 -2.40
CA ALA A 111 -4.55 15.27 -1.73
C ALA A 111 -3.16 15.91 -1.54
N ALA A 112 -2.08 15.12 -1.52
CA ALA A 112 -0.69 15.60 -1.38
C ALA A 112 0.04 15.79 -2.73
N GLY A 113 -0.39 15.12 -3.80
CA GLY A 113 0.35 15.00 -5.06
C GLY A 113 0.32 16.23 -5.97
N SER A 114 -0.73 17.05 -5.96
CA SER A 114 -0.76 18.33 -6.71
C SER A 114 -1.93 19.25 -6.28
N PRO A 115 -1.74 20.58 -6.27
CA PRO A 115 -2.81 21.56 -6.02
C PRO A 115 -3.67 21.89 -7.26
N ALA A 116 -3.44 21.22 -8.40
CA ALA A 116 -4.00 21.60 -9.70
C ALA A 116 -5.39 21.02 -9.99
N ASP A 117 -5.72 19.83 -9.48
CA ASP A 117 -7.08 19.29 -9.55
C ASP A 117 -7.87 19.69 -8.30
N ARG A 118 -8.23 20.98 -8.22
CA ARG A 118 -8.99 21.54 -7.07
C ARG A 118 -10.36 20.90 -6.85
N LEU A 119 -10.78 19.99 -7.72
CA LEU A 119 -12.08 19.32 -7.75
C LEU A 119 -11.90 17.82 -8.04
N ASP A 120 -11.01 17.14 -7.32
CA ASP A 120 -10.79 15.70 -7.49
C ASP A 120 -12.01 14.87 -7.04
N ASP A 121 -12.94 14.65 -7.97
CA ASP A 121 -14.09 13.75 -7.79
C ASP A 121 -13.64 12.34 -7.39
N GLU A 122 -12.51 11.86 -7.94
CA GLU A 122 -11.95 10.55 -7.62
C GLU A 122 -11.47 10.47 -6.16
N ALA A 123 -10.90 11.54 -5.61
CA ALA A 123 -10.50 11.58 -4.20
C ALA A 123 -11.74 11.52 -3.28
N ASN A 124 -12.81 12.26 -3.62
CA ASN A 124 -14.08 12.19 -2.92
C ASN A 124 -14.68 10.79 -2.99
N GLU A 125 -14.60 10.14 -4.16
CA GLU A 125 -15.04 8.76 -4.34
C GLU A 125 -14.28 7.80 -3.43
N PHE A 126 -12.94 7.85 -3.39
CA PHE A 126 -12.15 7.00 -2.49
C PHE A 126 -12.53 7.22 -1.01
N ALA A 127 -12.76 8.47 -0.59
CA ALA A 127 -13.18 8.77 0.77
C ALA A 127 -14.58 8.20 1.09
N ARG A 128 -15.53 8.33 0.16
CA ARG A 128 -16.90 7.77 0.32
C ARG A 128 -16.90 6.25 0.32
N ARG A 129 -16.10 5.62 -0.54
CA ARG A 129 -15.90 4.17 -0.54
C ARG A 129 -15.29 3.71 0.78
N ALA A 130 -14.28 4.40 1.30
CA ALA A 130 -13.68 4.09 2.60
C ALA A 130 -14.70 4.17 3.74
N LEU A 131 -15.58 5.17 3.72
CA LEU A 131 -16.67 5.32 4.68
C LEU A 131 -17.65 4.14 4.60
N PHE A 132 -18.06 3.75 3.39
CA PHE A 132 -18.93 2.58 3.20
C PHE A 132 -18.31 1.30 3.77
N VAL A 133 -17.01 1.07 3.51
CA VAL A 133 -16.29 -0.08 4.11
C VAL A 133 -16.28 0.03 5.63
N ALA A 134 -16.03 1.23 6.17
CA ALA A 134 -15.91 1.44 7.60
C ALA A 134 -17.23 1.21 8.34
N GLU A 135 -18.32 1.76 7.82
CA GLU A 135 -19.66 1.60 8.41
C GLU A 135 -20.13 0.15 8.38
N ARG A 136 -19.84 -0.59 7.30
CA ARG A 136 -20.21 -1.99 7.18
C ARG A 136 -19.39 -2.91 8.08
N HIS A 137 -18.07 -2.70 8.14
CA HIS A 137 -17.15 -3.62 8.81
C HIS A 137 -16.91 -3.28 10.28
N TYR A 138 -16.73 -2.00 10.60
CA TYR A 138 -16.47 -1.54 11.96
C TYR A 138 -17.73 -1.03 12.69
N GLY A 139 -18.80 -0.76 11.94
CA GLY A 139 -20.02 -0.17 12.45
C GLY A 139 -20.04 1.37 12.43
N PRO A 140 -21.20 1.97 12.71
CA PRO A 140 -21.41 3.43 12.60
C PRO A 140 -20.73 4.23 13.71
N VAL A 141 -20.30 3.60 14.80
CA VAL A 141 -19.65 4.22 15.97
C VAL A 141 -18.30 3.56 16.21
N HIS A 142 -17.34 3.85 15.34
CA HIS A 142 -15.97 3.34 15.44
C HIS A 142 -14.96 4.40 14.99
N ALA A 143 -13.75 4.37 15.55
CA ALA A 143 -12.68 5.32 15.22
C ALA A 143 -12.37 5.39 13.71
N GLN A 144 -12.37 4.24 13.01
CA GLN A 144 -12.13 4.20 11.55
C GLN A 144 -13.29 4.82 10.75
N THR A 145 -14.52 4.69 11.25
CA THR A 145 -15.70 5.37 10.66
C THR A 145 -15.58 6.87 10.84
N SER A 146 -15.13 7.33 12.01
CA SER A 146 -14.81 8.74 12.24
C SER A 146 -13.70 9.27 11.32
N ASP A 147 -12.63 8.50 11.09
CA ASP A 147 -11.53 8.90 10.19
C ASP A 147 -12.03 9.05 8.74
N SER A 148 -12.88 8.13 8.28
CA SER A 148 -13.50 8.25 6.95
C SER A 148 -14.45 9.42 6.82
N LEU A 149 -15.29 9.69 7.83
CA LEU A 149 -16.15 10.88 7.85
C LEU A 149 -15.34 12.17 7.74
N TYR A 150 -14.22 12.26 8.48
CA TYR A 150 -13.29 13.38 8.40
C TYR A 150 -12.69 13.54 7.00
N ARG A 151 -12.29 12.44 6.34
CA ARG A 151 -11.74 12.48 4.98
C ARG A 151 -12.76 12.98 3.94
N VAL A 152 -14.01 12.52 4.02
CA VAL A 152 -15.09 13.01 3.15
C VAL A 152 -15.32 14.50 3.39
N ALA A 153 -15.42 14.93 4.66
CA ALA A 153 -15.57 16.34 5.00
C ALA A 153 -14.40 17.19 4.48
N ALA A 154 -13.15 16.72 4.61
CA ALA A 154 -11.99 17.42 4.09
C ALA A 154 -12.03 17.58 2.56
N SER A 155 -12.58 16.61 1.83
CA SER A 155 -12.81 16.71 0.39
C SER A 155 -13.87 17.77 0.06
N LEU A 156 -14.99 17.77 0.78
CA LEU A 156 -16.05 18.77 0.63
C LEU A 156 -15.58 20.19 0.96
N CYS A 157 -14.73 20.36 1.98
CA CYS A 157 -14.11 21.65 2.29
C CYS A 157 -13.25 22.17 1.13
N ARG A 158 -12.49 21.30 0.45
CA ARG A 158 -11.71 21.70 -0.74
C ARG A 158 -12.62 22.14 -1.91
N ARG A 159 -13.83 21.59 -1.98
CA ARG A 159 -14.87 21.92 -2.97
C ARG A 159 -15.76 23.11 -2.55
N ALA A 160 -15.48 23.75 -1.41
CA ALA A 160 -16.30 24.80 -0.81
C ALA A 160 -17.75 24.39 -0.45
N GLU A 161 -17.99 23.09 -0.29
CA GLU A 161 -19.28 22.51 0.14
C GLU A 161 -19.35 22.44 1.67
N TYR A 162 -19.26 23.60 2.32
CA TYR A 162 -19.14 23.70 3.78
C TYR A 162 -20.32 23.14 4.59
N PRO A 163 -21.60 23.32 4.19
CA PRO A 163 -22.73 22.83 4.99
C PRO A 163 -22.74 21.31 5.17
N GLU A 164 -22.42 20.57 4.09
CA GLU A 164 -22.32 19.11 4.14
C GLU A 164 -21.08 18.66 4.92
N ALA A 165 -19.94 19.35 4.74
CA ALA A 165 -18.72 19.07 5.48
C ALA A 165 -18.92 19.24 6.99
N GLU A 166 -19.63 20.30 7.42
CA GLU A 166 -19.93 20.60 8.82
C GLU A 166 -20.74 19.47 9.48
N GLN A 167 -21.78 18.98 8.81
CA GLN A 167 -22.58 17.85 9.30
C GLN A 167 -21.74 16.59 9.51
N LEU A 168 -20.85 16.28 8.56
CA LEU A 168 -19.95 15.13 8.66
C LEU A 168 -18.92 15.30 9.77
N LEU A 169 -18.39 16.50 9.97
CA LEU A 169 -17.46 16.81 11.07
C LEU A 169 -18.13 16.69 12.43
N HIS A 170 -19.38 17.15 12.58
CA HIS A 170 -20.14 16.94 13.82
C HIS A 170 -20.34 15.45 14.13
N ARG A 171 -20.65 14.65 13.11
CA ARG A 171 -20.78 13.20 13.28
C ARG A 171 -19.45 12.56 13.66
N ALA A 172 -18.36 12.92 13.00
CA ALA A 172 -17.02 12.44 13.31
C ALA A 172 -16.62 12.81 14.75
N LEU A 173 -16.87 14.05 15.15
CA LEU A 173 -16.62 14.56 16.50
C LEU A 173 -17.40 13.75 17.54
N ALA A 174 -18.70 13.55 17.35
CA ALA A 174 -19.53 12.76 18.26
C ALA A 174 -19.03 11.32 18.43
N ILE A 175 -18.55 10.69 17.34
CA ILE A 175 -17.94 9.36 17.40
C ILE A 175 -16.63 9.40 18.17
N GLN A 176 -15.75 10.36 17.89
CA GLN A 176 -14.49 10.55 18.62
C GLN A 176 -14.71 10.75 20.12
N THR A 177 -15.64 11.62 20.52
CA THR A 177 -15.99 11.85 21.93
C THR A 177 -16.49 10.58 22.62
N ARG A 178 -17.30 9.77 21.93
CA ARG A 178 -17.76 8.48 22.47
C ARG A 178 -16.64 7.44 22.55
N THR A 179 -15.74 7.42 21.58
CA THR A 179 -14.71 6.37 21.46
C THR A 179 -13.57 6.58 22.47
N TYR A 180 -13.17 7.83 22.71
CA TYR A 180 -12.05 8.18 23.60
C TYR A 180 -12.50 8.74 24.96
N GLY A 181 -13.81 8.89 25.16
CA GLY A 181 -14.41 9.51 26.34
C GLY A 181 -14.23 11.03 26.36
N GLU A 182 -15.08 11.71 27.12
CA GLU A 182 -15.05 13.18 27.28
C GLU A 182 -13.68 13.70 27.80
N ARG A 183 -12.93 12.84 28.50
CA ARG A 183 -11.61 13.18 29.07
C ARG A 183 -10.49 13.40 28.05
N HIS A 184 -10.68 13.03 26.79
CA HIS A 184 -9.68 13.31 25.74
C HIS A 184 -9.91 14.65 25.02
N PHE A 185 -11.09 15.27 25.20
CA PHE A 185 -11.49 16.52 24.52
C PHE A 185 -11.16 17.79 25.31
N GLU A 186 -10.91 17.71 26.63
CA GLU A 186 -10.53 18.89 27.42
C GLU A 186 -9.12 19.42 27.10
N ALA A 187 -8.31 18.69 26.33
CA ALA A 187 -6.94 19.11 25.96
C ALA A 187 -6.78 19.58 24.50
N GLY A 188 -7.85 19.62 23.70
CA GLY A 188 -7.76 19.82 22.24
C GLY A 188 -8.49 21.05 21.70
N ARG A 189 -7.98 22.25 22.01
CA ARG A 189 -8.30 23.57 21.39
C ARG A 189 -9.66 24.20 21.72
N VAL A 190 -9.70 24.84 22.89
CA VAL A 190 -10.14 26.25 22.97
C VAL A 190 -8.87 27.11 22.96
N LEU A 191 -8.92 28.20 22.18
CA LEU A 191 -7.88 29.19 21.82
C LEU A 191 -7.10 28.88 20.54
#